data_AF-A0A2P4SDH1-F1
#
_entry.id   AF-A0A2P4SDH1-F1
#
_cell.length_a   1.000
_cell.length_b   1.000
_cell.length_c   1.000
_cell.angle_alpha   90.00
_cell.angle_beta   90.00
_cell.angle_gamma   90.00
#
_symmetry.space_group_name_H-M   'P 1'
#
loop_
_entity.id
_entity.type
_entity.pdbx_description
1 polymer ?
#
loop_
_entity_poly.entity_id
_entity_poly.type
_entity_poly.pdbx_seq_one_letter_code
_entity_poly.pdbx_strand_id
1 'polypeptide(L)'
;QGKSCFVEALESTVTEDAFAKARRKKQRISRSQLCRQCRAMQLTLRDVKDSKIYNEQNFFQRAAKKDRVEKWKKVHSLPLLGIPSCVGFGLHADKYRFLVFSDLGRSLQSILNDNLHLSEKAAFQIAVRLLDCLEYLQENEYVHGDITADNIYVNPADLTQVTLAGYYFAFRYCPEGKHVARREGSRTPHEGTIEFISHDSHKGAGESVSNTS
;
A
#
# COMPACT_ATOMS: atom_id res chain seq x y z
N GLN A 1 -30.05 -0.90 10.73
CA GLN A 1 -29.59 -1.78 11.83
C GLN A 1 -28.78 -2.90 11.20
N GLY A 2 -27.55 -3.09 11.65
CA GLY A 2 -26.59 -4.01 11.03
C GLY A 2 -25.21 -3.39 10.96
N LYS A 3 -24.68 -2.92 12.09
CA LYS A 3 -23.23 -2.70 12.20
C LYS A 3 -22.60 -4.08 12.01
N SER A 4 -21.76 -4.23 10.99
CA SER A 4 -20.99 -5.46 10.78
C SER A 4 -20.19 -5.72 12.07
N CYS A 5 -20.25 -6.93 12.60
CA CYS A 5 -19.52 -7.39 13.78
C CYS A 5 -18.00 -7.06 13.73
N PHE A 6 -17.49 -6.78 12.51
CA PHE A 6 -16.14 -6.31 12.24
C PHE A 6 -15.86 -4.86 12.68
N VAL A 7 -16.83 -3.96 12.54
CA VAL A 7 -16.70 -2.55 12.96
C VAL A 7 -16.69 -2.47 14.49
N GLU A 8 -17.51 -3.26 15.17
CA GLU A 8 -17.49 -3.35 16.64
C GLU A 8 -16.19 -3.98 17.16
N ALA A 9 -15.63 -4.96 16.45
CA ALA A 9 -14.33 -5.53 16.78
C ALA A 9 -13.21 -4.48 16.64
N LEU A 10 -13.20 -3.71 15.54
CA LEU A 10 -12.26 -2.59 15.35
C LEU A 10 -12.46 -1.47 16.37
N GLU A 11 -13.69 -1.08 16.69
CA GLU A 11 -14.02 -0.08 17.72
C GLU A 11 -13.50 -0.50 19.11
N SER A 12 -13.49 -1.81 19.42
CA SER A 12 -12.94 -2.34 20.67
C SER A 12 -11.39 -2.35 20.74
N THR A 13 -10.70 -2.13 19.62
CA THR A 13 -9.24 -2.26 19.52
C THR A 13 -8.49 -0.92 19.66
N VAL A 14 -9.19 0.23 19.65
CA VAL A 14 -8.59 1.56 19.51
C VAL A 14 -8.55 2.39 20.80
N THR A 15 -8.97 1.86 21.96
CA THR A 15 -8.77 2.56 23.23
C THR A 15 -7.37 2.29 23.80
N GLU A 16 -6.65 3.34 24.22
CA GLU A 16 -5.29 3.24 24.78
C GLU A 16 -5.20 2.34 26.03
N ASP A 17 -6.33 2.05 26.69
CA ASP A 17 -6.44 1.08 27.78
C ASP A 17 -6.35 -0.40 27.31
N ALA A 18 -6.56 -0.66 26.01
CA ALA A 18 -6.49 -1.99 25.41
C ALA A 18 -5.06 -2.44 25.11
N PHE A 19 -4.11 -1.52 24.85
CA PHE A 19 -2.70 -1.90 24.67
C PHE A 19 -2.09 -2.44 25.98
N ALA A 20 -2.45 -1.85 27.13
CA ALA A 20 -2.03 -2.32 28.46
C ALA A 20 -2.75 -3.63 28.87
N LYS A 21 -4.04 -3.77 28.55
CA LYS A 21 -4.79 -5.02 28.78
C LYS A 21 -4.39 -6.16 27.85
N ALA A 22 -4.07 -5.91 26.59
CA ALA A 22 -3.58 -6.92 25.64
C ALA A 22 -2.20 -7.47 26.06
N ARG A 23 -1.36 -6.63 26.68
CA ARG A 23 -0.06 -7.05 27.23
C ARG A 23 -0.21 -7.86 28.52
N ARG A 24 -1.21 -7.58 29.37
CA ARG A 24 -1.50 -8.34 30.61
C ARG A 24 -2.37 -9.60 30.39
N LYS A 25 -3.23 -9.66 29.37
CA LYS A 25 -4.03 -10.86 29.02
C LYS A 25 -3.23 -11.95 28.32
N LYS A 26 -1.97 -11.67 27.93
CA LYS A 26 -1.05 -12.65 27.33
C LYS A 26 -0.59 -13.76 28.30
N GLN A 27 -0.98 -13.69 29.58
CA GLN A 27 -0.58 -14.68 30.59
C GLN A 27 -1.72 -15.52 31.18
N ARG A 28 -2.97 -15.40 30.73
CA ARG A 28 -4.07 -16.14 31.39
C ARG A 28 -5.32 -16.38 30.56
N ILE A 29 -5.19 -16.89 29.33
CA ILE A 29 -6.34 -17.52 28.65
C ILE A 29 -5.92 -18.88 28.09
N SER A 30 -6.66 -19.88 28.54
CA SER A 30 -6.60 -21.31 28.22
C SER A 30 -6.44 -21.58 26.72
N ARG A 31 -5.62 -22.61 26.45
CA ARG A 31 -5.15 -23.12 25.17
C ARG A 31 -6.21 -23.82 24.30
N SER A 32 -7.49 -23.48 24.42
CA SER A 32 -8.55 -24.15 23.65
C SER A 32 -9.57 -23.15 23.10
N GLN A 33 -9.75 -23.17 21.78
CA GLN A 33 -10.80 -22.47 21.00
C GLN A 33 -10.61 -20.97 20.67
N LEU A 34 -9.43 -20.55 20.20
CA LEU A 34 -9.37 -19.41 19.25
C LEU A 34 -9.20 -19.96 17.82
N CYS A 35 -10.18 -19.61 17.00
CA CYS A 35 -10.40 -19.96 15.61
C CYS A 35 -9.12 -20.01 14.75
N ARG A 36 -8.95 -21.07 13.95
CA ARG A 36 -7.82 -21.29 13.00
C ARG A 36 -7.78 -20.30 11.80
N GLN A 37 -8.38 -19.11 11.91
CA GLN A 37 -8.53 -18.14 10.82
C GLN A 37 -8.22 -16.69 11.25
N CYS A 38 -7.28 -16.47 12.17
CA CYS A 38 -6.65 -15.16 12.30
C CYS A 38 -5.67 -14.95 11.12
N ARG A 39 -6.18 -14.48 9.97
CA ARG A 39 -5.30 -13.93 8.94
C ARG A 39 -4.62 -12.69 9.52
N ALA A 40 -3.30 -12.59 9.41
CA ALA A 40 -2.62 -11.36 9.74
C ALA A 40 -3.17 -10.23 8.85
N MET A 41 -3.37 -9.05 9.45
CA MET A 41 -3.84 -7.84 8.78
C MET A 41 -2.93 -6.70 9.17
N GLN A 42 -2.69 -5.79 8.23
CA GLN A 42 -1.89 -4.61 8.46
C GLN A 42 -2.80 -3.38 8.51
N LEU A 43 -2.64 -2.58 9.56
CA LEU A 43 -3.41 -1.35 9.79
C LEU A 43 -2.51 -0.14 9.61
N THR A 44 -2.87 0.73 8.68
CA THR A 44 -2.28 2.06 8.54
C THR A 44 -3.22 3.08 9.16
N LEU A 45 -2.72 3.88 10.11
CA LEU A 45 -3.44 4.96 10.77
C LEU A 45 -2.68 6.28 10.58
N ARG A 46 -3.39 7.33 10.15
CA ARG A 46 -2.86 8.69 10.05
C ARG A 46 -3.90 9.72 10.48
N ASP A 47 -3.45 10.91 10.87
CA ASP A 47 -4.32 12.04 11.18
C ASP A 47 -5.10 12.47 9.92
N VAL A 48 -6.35 12.88 10.06
CA VAL A 48 -7.21 13.33 8.95
C VAL A 48 -6.67 14.58 8.27
N LYS A 49 -5.88 15.40 8.98
CA LYS A 49 -5.18 16.57 8.42
C LYS A 49 -4.05 16.18 7.47
N ASP A 50 -3.57 14.95 7.53
CA ASP A 50 -2.60 14.44 6.57
C ASP A 50 -3.31 14.19 5.24
N SER A 51 -3.11 15.11 4.29
CA SER A 51 -3.70 15.02 2.95
C SER A 51 -3.21 13.79 2.17
N LYS A 52 -2.09 13.18 2.58
CA LYS A 52 -1.46 12.08 1.83
C LYS A 52 -2.20 10.75 1.98
N ILE A 53 -2.77 10.46 3.16
CA ILE A 53 -3.59 9.25 3.34
C ILE A 53 -4.91 9.32 2.55
N TYR A 54 -5.39 10.53 2.21
CA TYR A 54 -6.54 10.69 1.34
C TYR A 54 -6.21 10.26 -0.10
N ASN A 55 -5.02 10.56 -0.61
CA ASN A 55 -4.57 10.12 -1.93
C ASN A 55 -4.52 8.60 -2.01
N GLU A 56 -3.93 7.96 -0.98
CA GLU A 56 -3.85 6.51 -0.88
C GLU A 56 -5.25 5.89 -0.86
N GLN A 57 -6.16 6.39 -0.01
CA GLN A 57 -7.54 5.89 0.02
C GLN A 57 -8.25 6.03 -1.34
N ASN A 58 -8.09 7.15 -2.03
CA ASN A 58 -8.69 7.37 -3.35
C ASN A 58 -8.15 6.39 -4.40
N PHE A 59 -6.85 6.09 -4.37
CA PHE A 59 -6.25 5.08 -5.23
C PHE A 59 -6.92 3.73 -5.01
N PHE A 60 -7.04 3.27 -3.76
CA PHE A 60 -7.68 1.98 -3.46
C PHE A 60 -9.15 1.93 -3.86
N GLN A 61 -9.87 3.03 -3.70
CA GLN A 61 -11.28 3.12 -4.09
C GLN A 61 -11.49 3.11 -5.61
N ARG A 62 -10.55 3.63 -6.41
CA ARG A 62 -10.74 3.82 -7.86
C ARG A 62 -10.03 2.75 -8.70
N ALA A 63 -8.80 2.44 -8.34
CA ALA A 63 -7.91 1.60 -9.13
C ALA A 63 -7.69 0.22 -8.52
N ALA A 64 -7.67 0.03 -7.20
CA ALA A 64 -7.34 -1.27 -6.59
C ALA A 64 -8.56 -2.10 -6.13
N LYS A 65 -9.71 -1.97 -6.81
CA LYS A 65 -10.86 -2.85 -6.54
C LYS A 65 -10.53 -4.28 -6.94
N LYS A 66 -10.94 -5.25 -6.13
CA LYS A 66 -10.68 -6.68 -6.37
C LYS A 66 -11.08 -7.11 -7.78
N ASP A 67 -12.28 -6.77 -8.24
CA ASP A 67 -12.75 -7.16 -9.57
C ASP A 67 -11.90 -6.59 -10.71
N ARG A 68 -11.37 -5.38 -10.53
CA ARG A 68 -10.52 -4.69 -11.51
C ARG A 68 -9.15 -5.35 -11.61
N VAL A 69 -8.53 -5.61 -10.46
CA VAL A 69 -7.26 -6.32 -10.35
C VAL A 69 -7.37 -7.74 -10.92
N GLU A 70 -8.41 -8.48 -10.57
CA GLU A 70 -8.65 -9.83 -11.10
C GLU A 70 -8.89 -9.83 -12.61
N LYS A 71 -9.62 -8.85 -13.14
CA LYS A 71 -9.82 -8.70 -14.59
C LYS A 71 -8.50 -8.45 -15.29
N TRP A 72 -7.67 -7.55 -14.77
CA TRP A 72 -6.38 -7.22 -15.37
C TRP A 72 -5.43 -8.41 -15.40
N LYS A 73 -5.33 -9.16 -14.29
CA LYS A 73 -4.57 -10.41 -14.21
C LYS A 73 -4.98 -11.42 -15.28
N LYS A 74 -6.29 -11.56 -15.53
CA LYS A 74 -6.81 -12.47 -16.57
C LYS A 74 -6.43 -12.02 -17.98
N VAL A 75 -6.52 -10.73 -18.26
CA VAL A 75 -6.19 -10.16 -19.59
C VAL A 75 -4.70 -10.35 -19.89
N HIS A 76 -3.84 -10.07 -18.91
CA HIS A 76 -2.38 -10.16 -19.06
C HIS A 76 -1.82 -11.55 -18.78
N SER A 77 -2.69 -12.55 -18.50
CA SER A 77 -2.29 -13.91 -18.14
C SER A 77 -1.29 -13.99 -16.97
N LEU A 78 -1.44 -13.09 -16.01
CA LEU A 78 -0.55 -12.99 -14.85
C LEU A 78 -1.17 -13.68 -13.62
N PRO A 79 -0.46 -14.63 -12.98
CA PRO A 79 -0.98 -15.34 -11.82
C PRO A 79 -1.02 -14.46 -10.56
N LEU A 80 -0.10 -13.50 -10.47
CA LEU A 80 0.09 -12.62 -9.32
C LEU A 80 0.27 -11.19 -9.80
N LEU A 81 -0.30 -10.24 -9.06
CA LEU A 81 -0.08 -8.82 -9.23
C LEU A 81 0.16 -8.20 -7.85
N GLY A 82 1.24 -7.43 -7.70
CA GLY A 82 1.66 -6.87 -6.42
C GLY A 82 0.88 -5.64 -5.95
N ILE A 83 -0.41 -5.54 -6.30
CA ILE A 83 -1.31 -4.49 -5.78
C ILE A 83 -1.97 -5.01 -4.50
N PRO A 84 -1.83 -4.32 -3.35
CA PRO A 84 -2.33 -4.81 -2.07
C PRO A 84 -3.86 -4.83 -2.02
N SER A 85 -4.41 -5.82 -1.32
CA SER A 85 -5.85 -5.92 -1.09
C SER A 85 -6.25 -5.12 0.13
N CYS A 86 -6.80 -3.92 -0.10
CA CYS A 86 -7.45 -3.11 0.93
C CYS A 86 -8.81 -3.73 1.29
N VAL A 87 -8.95 -4.23 2.50
CA VAL A 87 -10.16 -4.92 3.00
C VAL A 87 -11.13 -3.97 3.67
N GLY A 88 -10.66 -2.81 4.11
CA GLY A 88 -11.48 -1.81 4.79
C GLY A 88 -10.76 -0.48 4.93
N PHE A 89 -11.54 0.60 4.97
CA PHE A 89 -11.05 1.94 5.22
C PHE A 89 -12.12 2.75 5.93
N GLY A 90 -11.75 3.81 6.62
CA GLY A 90 -12.71 4.67 7.29
C GLY A 90 -12.08 5.80 8.09
N LEU A 91 -12.94 6.47 8.85
CA LEU A 91 -12.55 7.50 9.81
C LEU A 91 -12.82 6.98 11.22
N HIS A 92 -11.91 7.29 12.13
CA HIS A 92 -12.04 7.01 13.55
C HIS A 92 -11.97 8.32 14.34
N ALA A 93 -12.99 8.56 15.16
CA ALA A 93 -13.15 9.75 16.00
C ALA A 93 -13.02 11.08 15.23
N ASP A 94 -13.35 11.09 13.93
CA ASP A 94 -13.18 12.21 12.99
C ASP A 94 -11.77 12.84 12.95
N LYS A 95 -10.80 12.13 13.54
CA LYS A 95 -9.43 12.60 13.74
C LYS A 95 -8.42 11.72 13.03
N TYR A 96 -8.72 10.44 12.85
CA TYR A 96 -7.82 9.50 12.19
C TYR A 96 -8.49 8.84 10.99
N ARG A 97 -7.77 8.77 9.88
CA ARG A 97 -8.14 7.93 8.73
C ARG A 97 -7.38 6.62 8.84
N PHE A 98 -8.06 5.52 8.57
CA PHE A 98 -7.46 4.19 8.62
C PHE A 98 -7.66 3.43 7.31
N LEU A 99 -6.66 2.62 6.98
CA LEU A 99 -6.67 1.64 5.90
C LEU A 99 -6.27 0.29 6.48
N VAL A 100 -7.04 -0.75 6.14
CA VAL A 100 -6.80 -2.13 6.55
C VAL A 100 -6.43 -2.92 5.31
N PHE A 101 -5.27 -3.56 5.35
CA PHE A 101 -4.78 -4.43 4.30
C PHE A 101 -4.77 -5.88 4.78
N SER A 102 -4.88 -6.81 3.83
CA SER A 102 -4.47 -8.19 4.06
C SER A 102 -2.97 -8.25 4.42
N ASP A 103 -2.51 -9.38 4.95
CA ASP A 103 -1.09 -9.57 5.25
C ASP A 103 -0.21 -9.22 4.05
N LEU A 104 0.64 -8.19 4.20
CA LEU A 104 1.59 -7.77 3.17
C LEU A 104 2.92 -8.51 3.32
N GLY A 105 3.20 -9.10 4.48
CA GLY A 105 4.49 -9.70 4.80
C GLY A 105 5.48 -8.70 5.42
N ARG A 106 6.76 -8.83 5.08
CA ARG A 106 7.85 -7.99 5.63
C ARG A 106 8.32 -6.98 4.59
N SER A 107 8.66 -5.76 5.01
CA SER A 107 9.28 -4.79 4.10
C SER A 107 10.67 -5.25 3.66
N LEU A 108 11.02 -4.94 2.42
CA LEU A 108 12.33 -5.24 1.83
C LEU A 108 13.44 -4.54 2.63
N GLN A 109 13.19 -3.31 3.11
CA GLN A 109 14.13 -2.60 3.98
C GLN A 109 14.42 -3.37 5.27
N SER A 110 13.40 -3.97 5.90
CA SER A 110 13.61 -4.80 7.09
C SER A 110 14.44 -6.04 6.78
N ILE A 111 14.27 -6.65 5.61
CA ILE A 111 15.06 -7.81 5.19
C ILE A 111 16.53 -7.40 4.95
N LEU A 112 16.76 -6.25 4.31
CA LEU A 112 18.09 -5.71 4.06
C LEU A 112 18.81 -5.35 5.37
N ASN A 113 18.10 -4.78 6.34
CA ASN A 113 18.64 -4.43 7.66
C ASN A 113 19.05 -5.67 8.48
N ASP A 114 18.45 -6.84 8.24
CA ASP A 114 18.84 -8.10 8.88
C ASP A 114 20.17 -8.66 8.33
N ASN A 115 20.89 -7.90 7.49
CA ASN A 115 22.08 -8.33 6.74
C ASN A 115 21.83 -9.55 5.83
N LEU A 116 20.58 -9.81 5.44
CA LEU A 116 20.29 -10.76 4.39
C LEU A 116 20.63 -10.11 3.04
N HIS A 117 21.70 -10.57 2.42
CA HIS A 117 22.01 -10.21 1.03
C HIS A 117 20.94 -10.78 0.11
N LEU A 118 20.31 -9.90 -0.67
CA LEU A 118 19.44 -10.32 -1.76
C LEU A 118 20.30 -10.96 -2.85
N SER A 119 19.99 -12.21 -3.20
CA SER A 119 20.59 -12.82 -4.38
C SER A 119 20.19 -12.03 -5.64
N GLU A 120 21.05 -12.02 -6.65
CA GLU A 120 20.76 -11.40 -7.94
C GLU A 120 19.44 -11.90 -8.55
N LYS A 121 19.18 -13.21 -8.43
CA LYS A 121 17.91 -13.82 -8.85
C LYS A 121 16.70 -13.24 -8.13
N ALA A 122 16.79 -13.05 -6.81
CA ALA A 122 15.70 -12.47 -6.02
C ALA A 122 15.48 -10.99 -6.38
N ALA A 123 16.55 -10.23 -6.60
CA ALA A 123 16.46 -8.84 -7.06
C ALA A 123 15.76 -8.74 -8.42
N PHE A 124 16.11 -9.59 -9.39
CA PHE A 124 15.44 -9.64 -10.69
C PHE A 124 13.96 -10.03 -10.57
N GLN A 125 13.63 -11.00 -9.71
CA GLN A 125 12.24 -11.39 -9.47
C GLN A 125 11.42 -10.21 -8.92
N ILE A 126 11.95 -9.49 -7.93
CA ILE A 126 11.32 -8.29 -7.37
C ILE A 126 11.12 -7.25 -8.47
N ALA A 127 12.17 -6.95 -9.26
CA ALA A 127 12.09 -5.97 -10.35
C ALA A 127 10.99 -6.32 -11.37
N VAL A 128 10.93 -7.58 -11.81
CA VAL A 128 9.90 -8.03 -12.77
C VAL A 128 8.49 -7.90 -12.18
N ARG A 129 8.28 -8.24 -10.91
CA ARG A 129 6.97 -8.05 -10.26
C ARG A 129 6.60 -6.58 -10.07
N LEU A 130 7.58 -5.72 -9.81
CA LEU A 130 7.35 -4.29 -9.72
C LEU A 130 6.99 -3.68 -11.08
N LEU A 131 7.60 -4.14 -12.17
CA LEU A 131 7.24 -3.70 -13.52
C LEU A 131 5.75 -3.99 -13.82
N ASP A 132 5.27 -5.21 -13.51
CA ASP A 132 3.84 -5.55 -13.66
C ASP A 132 2.94 -4.59 -12.84
N CYS A 133 3.38 -4.18 -11.65
CA CYS A 133 2.65 -3.23 -10.82
C CYS A 133 2.63 -1.84 -11.44
N LEU A 134 3.76 -1.38 -11.99
CA LEU A 134 3.86 -0.05 -12.61
C LEU A 134 3.04 0.03 -13.88
N GLU A 135 3.05 -1.02 -14.70
CA GLU A 135 2.19 -1.13 -15.89
C GLU A 135 0.70 -1.04 -15.49
N TYR A 136 0.29 -1.79 -14.45
CA TYR A 136 -1.06 -1.67 -13.92
C TYR A 136 -1.38 -0.23 -13.49
N LEU A 137 -0.49 0.45 -12.77
CA LEU A 137 -0.75 1.83 -12.34
C LEU A 137 -0.93 2.76 -13.55
N GLN A 138 -0.06 2.64 -14.55
CA GLN A 138 -0.09 3.47 -15.76
C GLN A 138 -1.38 3.30 -16.54
N GLU A 139 -1.83 2.05 -16.77
CA GLU A 139 -3.13 1.79 -17.42
C GLU A 139 -4.32 2.34 -16.64
N ASN A 140 -4.17 2.50 -15.33
CA ASN A 140 -5.17 3.07 -14.45
C ASN A 140 -4.98 4.58 -14.22
N GLU A 141 -4.11 5.22 -15.00
CA GLU A 141 -3.81 6.65 -14.99
C GLU A 141 -3.07 7.12 -13.73
N TYR A 142 -2.46 6.20 -12.97
CA TYR A 142 -1.72 6.46 -11.74
C TYR A 142 -0.21 6.28 -11.92
N VAL A 143 0.55 7.06 -11.16
CA VAL A 143 1.96 6.81 -10.83
C VAL A 143 2.09 6.63 -9.33
N HIS A 144 3.09 5.86 -8.88
CA HIS A 144 3.29 5.61 -7.44
C HIS A 144 3.95 6.78 -6.71
N GLY A 145 4.99 7.38 -7.31
CA GLY A 145 5.71 8.53 -6.76
C GLY A 145 6.65 8.27 -5.57
N ASP A 146 6.85 7.01 -5.15
CA ASP A 146 7.74 6.68 -4.00
C ASP A 146 8.07 5.18 -3.95
N ILE A 147 8.83 4.68 -4.94
CA ILE A 147 9.22 3.27 -4.99
C ILE A 147 10.49 3.10 -4.14
N THR A 148 10.32 2.56 -2.94
CA THR A 148 11.40 2.39 -1.96
C THR A 148 11.35 1.00 -1.32
N ALA A 149 12.44 0.56 -0.71
CA ALA A 149 12.49 -0.73 -0.03
C ALA A 149 11.54 -0.81 1.19
N ASP A 150 11.15 0.33 1.78
CA ASP A 150 10.14 0.38 2.85
C ASP A 150 8.71 0.15 2.33
N ASN A 151 8.48 0.49 1.06
CA ASN A 151 7.21 0.35 0.37
C ASN A 151 7.07 -0.98 -0.39
N ILE A 152 8.15 -1.74 -0.52
CA ILE A 152 8.14 -3.08 -1.14
C ILE A 152 8.02 -4.12 -0.03
N TYR A 153 6.96 -4.91 -0.07
CA TYR A 153 6.72 -5.99 0.88
C TYR A 153 6.88 -7.34 0.20
N VAL A 154 7.52 -8.27 0.91
CA VAL A 154 7.76 -9.64 0.46
C VAL A 154 7.18 -10.60 1.48
N ASN A 155 6.46 -11.61 1.01
CA ASN A 155 5.98 -12.67 1.87
C ASN A 155 7.14 -13.62 2.20
N PRO A 156 7.53 -13.78 3.49
CA PRO A 156 8.62 -14.69 3.85
C PRO A 156 8.30 -16.17 3.58
N ALA A 157 7.01 -16.53 3.46
CA ALA A 157 6.60 -17.89 3.09
C ALA A 157 6.65 -18.13 1.57
N ASP A 158 6.58 -17.07 0.76
CA ASP A 158 6.60 -17.14 -0.69
C ASP A 158 7.25 -15.87 -1.26
N LEU A 159 8.56 -15.95 -1.53
CA LEU A 159 9.35 -14.82 -2.03
C LEU A 159 8.93 -14.35 -3.43
N THR A 160 8.07 -15.10 -4.13
CA THR A 160 7.49 -14.67 -5.41
C THR A 160 6.33 -13.69 -5.24
N GLN A 161 5.75 -13.62 -4.03
CA GLN A 161 4.71 -12.67 -3.68
C GLN A 161 5.33 -11.37 -3.19
N VAL A 162 5.46 -10.44 -4.14
CA VAL A 162 5.92 -9.08 -3.91
C VAL A 162 4.71 -8.15 -4.00
N THR A 163 4.56 -7.27 -3.01
CA THR A 163 3.49 -6.27 -2.96
C THR A 163 4.10 -4.87 -2.85
N LEU A 164 3.66 -3.95 -3.71
CA LEU A 164 4.02 -2.54 -3.64
C LEU A 164 2.94 -1.82 -2.82
N ALA A 165 3.33 -1.20 -1.72
CA ALA A 165 2.45 -0.44 -0.84
C ALA A 165 2.95 1.01 -0.71
N GLY A 166 2.27 1.84 0.07
CA GLY A 166 2.71 3.22 0.30
C GLY A 166 2.30 4.18 -0.81
N TYR A 167 1.04 4.12 -1.22
CA TYR A 167 0.49 4.97 -2.29
C TYR A 167 0.14 6.39 -1.80
N TYR A 168 0.82 6.87 -0.76
CA TYR A 168 0.64 8.21 -0.18
C TYR A 168 0.97 9.32 -1.19
N PHE A 169 1.96 9.06 -2.03
CA PHE A 169 2.43 9.95 -3.10
C PHE A 169 1.82 9.62 -4.46
N ALA A 170 0.91 8.64 -4.51
CA ALA A 170 0.32 8.22 -5.76
C ALA A 170 -0.46 9.35 -6.40
N PHE A 171 -0.24 9.54 -7.70
CA PHE A 171 -0.79 10.64 -8.45
C PHE A 171 -1.50 10.16 -9.70
N ARG A 172 -2.70 10.70 -9.93
CA ARG A 172 -3.43 10.46 -11.17
C ARG A 172 -2.99 11.46 -12.23
N TYR A 173 -2.05 11.06 -13.09
CA TYR A 173 -1.42 11.95 -14.08
C TYR A 173 -2.25 12.14 -15.35
N CYS A 174 -3.22 11.27 -15.62
CA CYS A 174 -4.01 11.31 -16.86
C CYS A 174 -5.51 11.06 -16.62
N PRO A 175 -6.21 11.88 -15.82
CA PRO A 175 -7.62 11.65 -15.55
C PRO A 175 -8.47 11.71 -16.82
N GLU A 176 -9.21 10.63 -17.11
CA GLU A 176 -10.11 10.54 -18.27
C GLU A 176 -9.37 10.66 -19.60
N GLY A 177 -8.13 10.15 -19.65
CA GLY A 177 -7.27 10.24 -20.83
C GLY A 177 -6.75 11.65 -21.15
N LYS A 178 -7.05 12.65 -20.31
CA LYS A 178 -6.49 14.00 -20.44
C LYS A 178 -5.24 14.11 -19.58
N HIS A 179 -4.08 14.11 -20.23
CA HIS A 179 -2.81 14.27 -19.53
C HIS A 179 -2.80 15.59 -18.76
N VAL A 180 -2.49 15.53 -17.45
CA VAL A 180 -2.30 16.75 -16.65
C VAL A 180 -1.12 17.50 -17.24
N ALA A 181 -1.33 18.75 -17.63
CA ALA A 181 -0.27 19.58 -18.20
C ALA A 181 0.88 19.70 -17.20
N ARG A 182 2.11 19.43 -17.65
CA ARG A 182 3.33 19.62 -16.86
C ARG A 182 3.40 21.09 -16.44
N ARG A 183 3.18 21.36 -15.15
CA ARG A 183 3.35 22.69 -14.54
C ARG A 183 4.39 22.58 -13.43
N GLU A 184 5.55 23.19 -13.67
CA GLU A 184 6.59 23.37 -12.64
C GLU A 184 6.00 24.19 -11.49
N GLY A 185 6.21 23.74 -10.24
CA GLY A 185 5.63 24.37 -9.04
C GLY A 185 4.15 24.06 -8.77
N SER A 186 3.51 23.15 -9.51
CA SER A 186 2.15 22.68 -9.18
C SER A 186 2.10 21.78 -7.94
N ARG A 187 3.27 21.33 -7.45
CA ARG A 187 3.45 20.47 -6.29
C ARG A 187 4.61 20.95 -5.41
N THR A 188 4.67 20.43 -4.20
CA THR A 188 5.81 20.63 -3.29
C THR A 188 7.07 19.98 -3.87
N PRO A 189 8.16 20.73 -4.06
CA PRO A 189 9.45 20.15 -4.45
C PRO A 189 9.94 19.13 -3.41
N HIS A 190 10.69 18.12 -3.86
CA HIS A 190 11.27 17.08 -3.01
C HIS A 190 10.25 16.20 -2.29
N GLU A 191 9.11 15.96 -2.92
CA GLU A 191 8.06 15.13 -2.35
C GLU A 191 8.33 13.64 -2.66
N GLY A 192 8.65 12.86 -1.62
CA GLY A 192 9.05 11.44 -1.68
C GLY A 192 10.36 11.19 -0.93
N THR A 193 10.93 9.98 -1.03
CA THR A 193 12.26 9.71 -0.46
C THR A 193 13.35 10.37 -1.31
N ILE A 194 14.02 11.39 -0.76
CA ILE A 194 14.94 12.29 -1.50
C ILE A 194 15.99 11.55 -2.35
N GLU A 195 16.46 10.38 -1.91
CA GLU A 195 17.46 9.58 -2.63
C GLU A 195 16.90 8.89 -3.89
N PHE A 196 15.57 8.79 -4.02
CA PHE A 196 14.89 8.03 -5.07
C PHE A 196 13.80 8.82 -5.82
N ILE A 197 13.63 10.11 -5.55
CA ILE A 197 12.65 10.92 -6.25
C ILE A 197 13.08 11.21 -7.71
N SER A 198 12.10 11.31 -8.60
CA SER A 198 12.35 11.66 -9.99
C SER A 198 12.87 13.11 -10.13
N HIS A 199 13.53 13.41 -11.26
CA HIS A 199 13.96 14.77 -11.57
C HIS A 199 12.78 15.76 -11.65
N ASP A 200 11.59 15.30 -12.05
CA ASP A 200 10.37 16.12 -12.04
C ASP A 200 9.90 16.42 -10.60
N SER A 201 9.98 15.45 -9.70
CA SER A 201 9.68 15.60 -8.27
C SER A 201 10.68 16.51 -7.54
N HIS A 202 11.96 16.52 -7.96
CA HIS A 202 12.94 17.52 -7.50
C HIS A 202 12.53 18.96 -7.86
N LYS A 203 11.81 19.16 -8.97
CA LYS A 203 11.38 20.47 -9.46
C LYS A 203 9.96 20.87 -9.02
N GLY A 204 9.28 20.03 -8.24
CA GLY A 204 7.87 20.25 -7.88
C GLY A 204 6.93 20.19 -9.10
N ALA A 205 7.33 19.50 -10.16
CA ALA A 205 6.48 19.20 -11.31
C ALA A 205 5.68 17.92 -11.04
N GLY A 206 4.49 17.81 -11.64
CA GLY A 206 3.75 16.55 -11.66
C GLY A 206 4.53 15.47 -12.41
N GLU A 207 4.64 14.29 -11.81
CA GLU A 207 5.24 13.12 -12.46
C GLU A 207 4.47 12.77 -13.74
N SER A 208 5.18 12.75 -14.87
CA SER A 208 4.64 12.41 -16.18
C SER A 208 5.39 11.21 -16.74
N VAL A 209 4.66 10.23 -17.28
CA VAL A 209 5.26 9.17 -18.10
C VAL A 209 5.46 9.77 -19.49
N SER A 210 6.70 10.02 -19.88
CA SER A 210 6.99 10.45 -21.25
C SER A 210 6.75 9.27 -22.18
N ASN A 211 5.71 9.35 -23.01
CA ASN A 211 5.59 8.46 -24.15
C ASN A 211 6.71 8.83 -25.13
N THR A 212 7.84 8.13 -25.08
CA THR A 212 8.74 8.07 -26.22
C THR A 212 7.99 7.34 -27.33
N SER A 213 7.62 8.12 -28.34
CA SER A 213 7.04 7.65 -29.60
C SER A 213 8.07 6.89 -30.41
#